data_AF-A0AAN5N6G3-F1
#
_entry.id   AF-A0AAN5N6G3-F1
#
_cell.length_a   1.000
_cell.length_b   1.000
_cell.length_c   1.000
_cell.angle_alpha   90.00
_cell.angle_beta   90.00
_cell.angle_gamma   90.00
#
_symmetry.space_group_name_H-M   'P 1'
#
loop_
_entity.id
_entity.type
_entity.pdbx_description
1 polymer ?
#
loop_
_entity_poly.entity_id
_entity_poly.type
_entity_poly.pdbx_seq_one_letter_code
_entity_poly.pdbx_strand_id
1 'polypeptide(L)'
;MKDVIFDDFQNSVNNSLLRHKSILDILSKYQESQARASRAICKAVTNCGCIEICAKKQNMLEDDDLSLEELNPRLSSHIKGDLCENCREVIEREIGNNLFYLTSLCNALDLNLFDILLKEYNKMDTLGKFTFR
;
A
#
# COMPACT_ATOMS: atom_id res chain seq x y z
N MET A 1 -14.42 8.02 -15.93
CA MET A 1 -13.22 8.86 -15.67
C MET A 1 -12.23 8.14 -14.76
N LYS A 2 -12.63 7.65 -13.57
CA LYS A 2 -11.73 6.85 -12.71
C LYS A 2 -11.30 5.54 -13.36
N ASP A 3 -12.25 4.81 -13.94
CA ASP A 3 -12.05 3.56 -14.69
C ASP A 3 -10.97 3.69 -15.80
N VAL A 4 -11.16 4.69 -16.67
CA VAL A 4 -10.23 5.03 -17.76
C VAL A 4 -8.78 5.22 -17.29
N ILE A 5 -8.56 5.84 -16.12
CA ILE A 5 -7.21 6.04 -15.58
C ILE A 5 -6.55 4.69 -15.20
N PHE A 6 -7.30 3.76 -14.63
CA PHE A 6 -6.78 2.44 -14.25
C PHE A 6 -6.53 1.57 -15.47
N ASP A 7 -7.43 1.60 -16.45
CA ASP A 7 -7.25 0.90 -17.72
C ASP A 7 -6.04 1.44 -18.48
N ASP A 8 -5.92 2.77 -18.60
CA ASP A 8 -4.77 3.40 -19.27
C ASP A 8 -3.45 3.07 -18.55
N PHE A 9 -3.45 3.08 -17.22
CA PHE A 9 -2.29 2.68 -16.43
C PHE A 9 -1.94 1.20 -16.68
N GLN A 10 -2.91 0.31 -16.57
CA GLN A 10 -2.71 -1.14 -16.75
C GLN A 10 -2.23 -1.49 -18.16
N ASN A 11 -2.80 -0.84 -19.18
CA ASN A 11 -2.35 -0.95 -20.57
C ASN A 11 -0.93 -0.41 -20.77
N SER A 12 -0.61 0.74 -20.17
CA SER A 12 0.74 1.33 -20.23
C SER A 12 1.78 0.41 -19.59
N VAL A 13 1.46 -0.21 -18.45
CA VAL A 13 2.31 -1.22 -17.81
C VAL A 13 2.52 -2.42 -18.72
N ASN A 14 1.45 -2.95 -19.34
CA ASN A 14 1.53 -4.09 -20.25
C ASN A 14 2.48 -3.80 -21.44
N ASN A 15 2.37 -2.61 -22.02
CA ASN A 15 3.20 -2.17 -23.13
C ASN A 15 4.67 -1.91 -22.74
N SER A 16 4.92 -1.64 -21.46
CA SER A 16 6.27 -1.37 -20.92
C SER A 16 7.06 -2.64 -20.61
N LEU A 17 6.39 -3.80 -20.50
CA LEU A 17 7.01 -5.10 -20.21
C LEU A 17 7.71 -5.69 -21.46
N LEU A 18 8.83 -5.08 -21.84
CA LEU A 18 9.71 -5.61 -22.90
C LEU A 18 10.64 -6.72 -22.38
N ARG A 19 10.93 -6.73 -21.07
CA ARG A 19 11.70 -7.77 -20.36
C ARG A 19 10.89 -8.25 -19.17
N HIS A 20 11.15 -9.49 -18.71
CA HIS A 20 10.46 -10.10 -17.56
C HIS A 20 8.98 -10.41 -17.79
N LYS A 21 8.67 -11.05 -18.92
CA LYS A 21 7.31 -11.57 -19.19
C LYS A 21 6.98 -12.85 -18.42
N SER A 22 8.00 -13.57 -17.95
CA SER A 22 7.78 -14.75 -17.14
C SER A 22 7.09 -14.35 -15.84
N ILE A 23 6.04 -15.09 -15.46
CA ILE A 23 5.38 -14.90 -14.17
C ILE A 23 6.36 -14.99 -12.99
N LEU A 24 7.41 -15.81 -13.10
CA LEU A 24 8.45 -15.93 -12.08
C LEU A 24 9.29 -14.65 -11.98
N ASP A 25 9.60 -14.02 -13.12
CA ASP A 25 10.32 -12.76 -13.12
C ASP A 25 9.47 -11.65 -12.51
N ILE A 26 8.18 -11.57 -12.87
CA ILE A 26 7.23 -10.61 -12.33
C ILE A 26 7.11 -10.77 -10.81
N LEU A 27 6.93 -11.99 -10.32
CA LEU A 27 6.85 -12.28 -8.88
C LEU A 27 8.13 -11.87 -8.14
N SER A 28 9.30 -12.19 -8.70
CA SER A 28 10.58 -11.80 -8.11
C SER A 28 10.75 -10.28 -8.04
N LYS A 29 10.34 -9.56 -9.08
CA LYS A 29 10.39 -8.09 -9.13
C LYS A 29 9.36 -7.44 -8.23
N TYR A 30 8.18 -8.03 -8.11
CA TYR A 30 7.18 -7.58 -7.17
C TYR A 30 7.71 -7.67 -5.73
N GLN A 31 8.30 -8.80 -5.34
CA GLN A 31 8.93 -8.95 -4.02
C GLN A 31 10.10 -7.97 -3.80
N GLU A 32 10.97 -7.78 -4.81
CA GLU A 32 12.06 -6.82 -4.74
C GLU A 32 11.55 -5.39 -4.51
N SER A 33 10.51 -4.98 -5.23
CA SER A 33 9.91 -3.65 -5.08
C SER A 33 9.28 -3.42 -3.71
N GLN A 34 8.64 -4.44 -3.13
CA GLN A 34 8.13 -4.38 -1.75
C GLN A 34 9.27 -4.11 -0.76
N ALA A 35 10.38 -4.86 -0.89
CA ALA A 35 11.54 -4.69 -0.02
C ALA A 35 12.17 -3.28 -0.13
N ARG A 36 12.19 -2.70 -1.34
CA ARG A 36 12.68 -1.32 -1.56
C ARG A 36 11.78 -0.28 -0.91
N ALA A 37 10.46 -0.40 -1.03
CA ALA A 37 9.51 0.49 -0.37
C ALA A 37 9.66 0.44 1.16
N SER A 38 9.73 -0.77 1.74
CA SER A 38 9.99 -0.93 3.18
C SER A 38 11.33 -0.30 3.59
N ARG A 39 12.38 -0.50 2.79
CA ARG A 39 13.71 0.09 3.06
C ARG A 39 13.68 1.63 3.04
N ALA A 40 12.92 2.24 2.13
CA ALA A 40 12.76 3.69 2.08
C ALA A 40 12.16 4.24 3.38
N ILE A 41 11.12 3.58 3.90
CA ILE A 41 10.50 3.92 5.19
C ILE A 41 11.50 3.73 6.34
N CYS A 42 12.23 2.61 6.38
CA CYS A 42 13.27 2.39 7.38
C CYS A 42 14.32 3.52 7.36
N LYS A 43 14.76 3.96 6.17
CA LYS A 43 15.73 5.04 6.05
C LYS A 43 15.18 6.41 6.45
N ALA A 44 13.88 6.65 6.28
CA ALA A 44 13.25 7.87 6.81
C ALA A 44 13.40 7.97 8.33
N VAL A 45 13.39 6.82 9.02
CA VAL A 45 13.62 6.71 10.48
C VAL A 45 15.10 6.72 10.83
N THR A 46 15.90 5.80 10.27
CA THR A 46 17.26 5.53 10.75
C THR A 46 18.32 6.46 10.19
N ASN A 47 18.12 6.99 8.98
CA ASN A 47 19.13 7.80 8.28
C ASN A 47 18.72 9.27 8.23
N CYS A 48 17.46 9.56 7.90
CA CYS A 48 16.96 10.93 7.83
C CYS A 48 16.50 11.43 9.21
N GLY A 49 15.80 10.60 9.98
CA GLY A 49 15.19 11.00 11.25
C GLY A 49 14.00 11.95 11.13
N CYS A 50 13.38 12.07 9.94
CA CYS A 50 12.19 12.94 9.77
C CYS A 50 10.94 12.36 10.45
N ILE A 51 10.92 11.05 10.66
CA ILE A 51 9.88 10.34 11.40
C ILE A 51 10.51 9.42 12.45
N GLU A 52 9.78 9.19 13.54
CA GLU A 52 10.14 8.26 14.60
C GLU A 52 9.10 7.16 14.74
N ILE A 53 9.54 5.93 15.08
CA ILE A 53 8.65 4.81 15.40
C ILE A 53 8.61 4.62 16.91
N CYS A 54 7.46 4.92 17.51
CA CYS A 54 7.17 4.76 18.93
C CYS A 54 6.27 3.54 19.18
N ALA A 55 6.78 2.33 18.92
CA ALA A 55 6.02 1.09 19.08
C ALA A 55 5.81 0.74 20.56
N LYS A 56 4.55 0.73 21.01
CA LYS A 56 4.14 0.30 22.36
C LYS A 56 2.78 -0.39 22.31
N LYS A 57 2.48 -1.24 23.30
CA LYS A 57 1.12 -1.76 23.50
C LYS A 57 0.15 -0.57 23.54
N GLN A 58 -0.86 -0.59 22.69
CA GLN A 58 -1.87 0.45 22.66
C GLN A 58 -2.93 0.11 23.68
N ASN A 59 -3.31 1.09 24.51
CA ASN A 59 -4.32 0.92 25.54
C ASN A 59 -5.70 0.91 24.88
N MET A 60 -6.08 -0.25 24.38
CA MET A 60 -7.48 -0.64 24.25
C MET A 60 -7.96 -0.80 25.69
N LEU A 61 -8.67 0.19 26.26
CA LEU A 61 -9.24 0.09 27.62
C LEU A 61 -10.00 -1.25 27.70
N GLU A 62 -9.78 -2.16 28.66
CA GLU A 62 -10.24 -2.13 30.07
C GLU A 62 -11.73 -1.81 30.28
N ASP A 63 -12.45 -1.30 29.27
CA ASP A 63 -13.90 -1.03 29.31
C ASP A 63 -14.60 -1.95 28.30
N ASP A 64 -15.42 -2.88 28.81
CA ASP A 64 -16.15 -3.88 28.02
C ASP A 64 -17.25 -3.28 27.09
N ASP A 65 -17.48 -1.96 27.14
CA ASP A 65 -18.58 -1.26 26.44
C ASP A 65 -18.12 -0.23 25.39
N LEU A 66 -16.88 -0.30 24.90
CA LEU A 66 -16.40 0.63 23.87
C LEU A 66 -16.98 0.32 22.48
N SER A 67 -17.67 1.30 21.90
CA SER A 67 -18.15 1.21 20.53
C SER A 67 -16.97 1.26 19.53
N LEU A 68 -17.09 0.58 18.39
CA LEU A 68 -16.03 0.57 17.36
C LEU A 68 -15.67 1.97 16.84
N GLU A 69 -16.61 2.92 16.93
CA GLU A 69 -16.43 4.32 16.52
C GLU A 69 -15.43 5.06 17.41
N GLU A 70 -15.33 4.66 18.67
CA GLU A 70 -14.45 5.28 19.67
C GLU A 70 -13.05 4.65 19.69
N LEU A 71 -12.86 3.51 19.03
CA LEU A 71 -11.58 2.80 18.96
C LEU A 71 -10.61 3.42 17.94
N ASN A 72 -11.11 3.86 16.78
CA ASN A 72 -10.27 4.39 15.70
C ASN A 72 -9.42 5.62 16.10
N PRO A 73 -9.96 6.67 16.77
CA PRO A 73 -9.14 7.80 17.20
C PRO A 73 -8.15 7.47 18.34
N ARG A 74 -8.31 6.32 19.01
CA ARG A 74 -7.41 5.87 20.09
C ARG A 74 -6.26 4.99 19.59
N LEU A 75 -6.40 4.44 18.38
CA LEU A 75 -5.37 3.68 17.70
C LEU A 75 -4.29 4.62 17.16
N SER A 76 -3.04 4.33 17.51
CA SER A 76 -1.88 5.06 16.97
C SER A 76 -1.34 4.34 15.74
N SER A 77 -0.81 5.06 14.76
CA SER A 77 0.02 4.47 13.71
C SER A 77 1.44 4.10 14.18
N HIS A 78 1.76 4.42 15.44
CA HIS A 78 3.10 4.40 16.04
C HIS A 78 4.12 5.32 15.37
N ILE A 79 3.71 6.18 14.43
CA ILE A 79 4.58 7.15 13.76
C ILE A 79 4.47 8.52 14.45
N LYS A 80 5.61 9.16 14.71
CA LYS A 80 5.70 10.57 15.11
C LYS A 80 6.49 11.37 14.09
N GLY A 81 6.14 12.64 13.91
CA GLY A 81 6.75 13.52 12.92
C GLY A 81 6.14 13.35 11.53
N ASP A 82 6.69 14.10 10.58
CA ASP A 82 6.21 14.16 9.20
C ASP A 82 7.36 13.88 8.23
N LEU A 83 7.06 13.15 7.15
CA LEU A 83 8.05 12.93 6.09
C LEU A 83 8.48 14.26 5.49
N CYS A 84 9.81 14.50 5.45
CA CYS A 84 10.37 15.58 4.67
C CYS A 84 10.18 15.33 3.16
N GLU A 85 10.30 16.38 2.35
CA GLU A 85 10.08 16.32 0.90
C GLU A 85 10.90 15.22 0.21
N ASN A 86 12.19 15.11 0.54
CA ASN A 86 13.08 14.10 -0.04
C ASN A 86 12.67 12.66 0.34
N CYS A 87 12.33 12.40 1.61
CA CYS A 87 11.88 11.07 2.02
C CYS A 87 10.53 10.72 1.40
N ARG A 88 9.63 11.69 1.30
CA ARG A 88 8.33 11.53 0.64
C ARG A 88 8.50 11.14 -0.83
N GLU A 89 9.31 11.88 -1.59
CA GLU A 89 9.56 11.59 -3.01
C GLU A 89 10.11 10.18 -3.21
N VAL A 90 11.09 9.77 -2.40
CA VAL A 90 11.68 8.43 -2.48
C VAL A 90 10.65 7.35 -2.17
N ILE A 91 9.84 7.52 -1.12
CA ILE A 91 8.81 6.54 -0.74
C ILE A 91 7.74 6.44 -1.82
N GLU A 92 7.24 7.57 -2.33
CA GLU A 92 6.25 7.61 -3.42
C GLU A 92 6.78 6.91 -4.67
N ARG A 93 8.05 7.12 -5.03
CA ARG A 93 8.68 6.43 -6.16
C ARG A 93 8.74 4.91 -5.96
N GLU A 94 9.17 4.44 -4.79
CA GLU A 94 9.28 3.00 -4.54
C GLU A 94 7.89 2.33 -4.45
N ILE A 95 6.88 3.02 -3.91
CA ILE A 95 5.48 2.57 -3.93
C ILE A 95 4.96 2.53 -5.37
N GLY A 96 5.23 3.55 -6.19
CA GLY A 96 4.85 3.56 -7.61
C GLY A 96 5.47 2.39 -8.38
N ASN A 97 6.74 2.08 -8.12
CA ASN A 97 7.39 0.90 -8.69
C ASN A 97 6.76 -0.41 -8.19
N ASN A 98 6.32 -0.47 -6.93
CA ASN A 98 5.58 -1.63 -6.43
C ASN A 98 4.22 -1.81 -7.13
N LEU A 99 3.48 -0.72 -7.34
CA LEU A 99 2.23 -0.72 -8.11
C LEU A 99 2.46 -1.19 -9.54
N PHE A 100 3.53 -0.75 -10.20
CA PHE A 100 3.88 -1.22 -11.55
C PHE A 100 3.98 -2.75 -11.63
N TYR A 101 4.68 -3.39 -10.68
CA TYR A 101 4.82 -4.84 -10.69
C TYR A 101 3.57 -5.59 -10.22
N LEU A 102 2.76 -5.01 -9.33
CA LEU A 102 1.43 -5.53 -9.01
C LEU A 102 0.52 -5.54 -10.25
N THR A 103 0.48 -4.44 -10.99
CA THR A 103 -0.30 -4.32 -12.22
C THR A 103 0.24 -5.25 -13.32
N SER A 104 1.57 -5.42 -13.39
CA SER A 104 2.19 -6.41 -14.27
C SER A 104 1.72 -7.84 -13.95
N LEU A 105 1.58 -8.16 -12.67
CA LEU A 105 1.04 -9.45 -12.21
C LEU A 105 -0.44 -9.60 -12.60
N CYS A 106 -1.26 -8.55 -12.47
CA CYS A 106 -2.65 -8.56 -12.95
C CYS A 106 -2.72 -8.85 -14.45
N ASN A 107 -1.89 -8.18 -15.27
CA ASN A 107 -1.81 -8.42 -16.71
C ASN A 107 -1.43 -9.86 -17.06
N ALA A 108 -0.45 -10.44 -16.36
CA ALA A 108 0.00 -11.81 -16.60
C ALA A 108 -1.06 -12.88 -16.24
N LEU A 109 -2.01 -12.54 -15.37
CA LEU A 109 -3.10 -13.40 -14.92
C LEU A 109 -4.46 -13.08 -15.55
N ASP A 110 -4.49 -12.17 -16.54
CA ASP A 110 -5.71 -11.70 -17.19
C ASP A 110 -6.75 -11.13 -16.18
N LEU A 111 -6.26 -10.36 -15.20
CA LEU A 111 -7.07 -9.72 -14.17
C LEU A 111 -7.17 -8.22 -14.43
N ASN A 112 -8.39 -7.68 -14.34
CA ASN A 112 -8.61 -6.23 -14.37
C ASN A 112 -8.38 -5.62 -12.97
N LEU A 113 -7.45 -4.67 -12.87
CA LEU A 113 -7.08 -4.00 -11.62
C LEU A 113 -8.22 -3.15 -11.05
N PHE A 114 -8.96 -2.44 -11.90
CA PHE A 114 -10.08 -1.60 -11.47
C PHE A 114 -11.19 -2.45 -10.85
N ASP A 115 -11.52 -3.59 -11.44
CA ASP A 115 -12.48 -4.55 -10.89
C ASP A 115 -12.06 -5.09 -9.52
N ILE A 116 -10.77 -5.39 -9.34
CA ILE A 116 -10.24 -5.83 -8.03
C ILE A 116 -10.44 -4.73 -6.99
N LEU A 117 -10.08 -3.48 -7.33
CA LEU A 117 -10.24 -2.34 -6.44
C LEU A 117 -11.72 -2.07 -6.12
N LEU A 118 -12.60 -2.15 -7.11
CA LEU A 118 -14.03 -1.96 -6.93
C LEU A 118 -14.64 -3.04 -6.02
N LYS A 119 -14.22 -4.30 -6.20
CA LYS A 119 -14.65 -5.41 -5.34
C LYS A 119 -14.20 -5.21 -3.89
N GLU A 120 -12.95 -4.81 -3.65
CA GLU A 120 -12.48 -4.53 -2.29
C GLU A 120 -13.16 -3.29 -1.69
N TYR A 121 -13.38 -2.24 -2.48
CA TYR A 121 -14.13 -1.06 -2.05
C TYR A 121 -15.54 -1.41 -1.59
N ASN A 122 -16.28 -2.18 -2.40
CA ASN A 122 -17.64 -2.60 -2.07
C ASN A 122 -17.68 -3.50 -0.82
N LYS A 123 -16.66 -4.34 -0.59
CA LYS A 123 -16.55 -5.13 0.65
C LYS A 123 -16.40 -4.24 1.88
N MET A 124 -15.56 -3.20 1.80
CA MET A 124 -15.39 -2.23 2.88
C MET A 124 -16.69 -1.47 3.18
N ASP A 125 -17.43 -1.09 2.14
CA ASP A 125 -18.72 -0.40 2.29
C ASP A 125 -19.81 -1.32 2.87
N THR A 126 -19.88 -2.56 2.39
CA THR A 126 -20.90 -3.54 2.81
C THR A 126 -20.70 -4.02 4.25
N LEU A 127 -19.44 -4.26 4.66
CA LEU A 127 -19.10 -4.72 6.01
C LEU A 127 -18.89 -3.55 6.98
N GLY A 128 -18.73 -2.32 6.47
CA GLY A 128 -18.56 -1.11 7.24
C GLY A 128 -17.52 -1.28 8.35
N LYS A 129 -17.95 -1.04 9.59
CA LYS A 129 -17.11 -1.11 10.79
C LYS A 129 -16.71 -2.54 11.19
N PHE A 130 -17.38 -3.57 10.69
CA PHE A 130 -17.11 -4.97 11.06
C PHE A 130 -15.95 -5.61 10.28
N THR A 131 -15.36 -4.89 9.33
CA THR A 131 -14.13 -5.28 8.66
C THR A 131 -12.92 -4.97 9.55
N PHE A 132 -12.44 -5.95 10.32
CA PHE A 132 -11.20 -5.86 11.12
C PHE A 132 -9.93 -6.00 10.25
N ARG A 133 -9.81 -5.23 9.18
CA ARG A 133 -8.63 -5.18 8.32
C ARG A 133 -7.87 -3.88 8.49
#